data_AF-A0A0F5IRX1-F1
#
_entry.id   AF-A0A0F5IRX1-F1
#
_cell.length_a   1.000
_cell.length_b   1.000
_cell.length_c   1.000
_cell.angle_alpha   90.00
_cell.angle_beta   90.00
_cell.angle_gamma   90.00
#
_symmetry.space_group_name_H-M   'P 1'
#
loop_
_entity.id
_entity.type
_entity.pdbx_description
1 polymer ?
#
loop_
_entity_poly.entity_id
_entity_poly.type
_entity_poly.pdbx_seq_one_letter_code
_entity_poly.pdbx_strand_id
1 'polypeptide(L)'
;MKTVIFQRLKLFFFIILCLHLFSCDKEDKEDIKEPDIEIPLEEKMMLIITTTTDGASIKLPFTGTVNCQIAWDGNNLEPETVTEAYPTHTYSKKGDYLILISGTVTEINANGLDESELACISGIYNFGKTGLTNLYSAFKGCTNLTYLSNYDSSSLADVTSFEDAFSECPLTIIPPDLFADCGSVISFKNTFHNCINLTEIPSGLFGNCSSVISFAGIFNNCVNLKEIPSGLFNNCTQVESFKNTFNGCTGLTEIPPGLFDNCSSVMTFASTFHNCVNLKEIPSGLFNNCTQASDFMSTFQNCKNLTEIPFGLFDNCKEIKNLMVTFAGCKNLTGESPYTIIENNKVHLYERNDKTGEFIKPKYFYSCFSECVGLSDFSDLPNEWK
;
A
#
# COMPACT_ATOMS: atom_id res chain seq x y z
N MET A 1 -3.68 10.58 -27.89
CA MET A 1 -3.84 9.11 -28.02
C MET A 1 -4.62 8.51 -26.85
N LYS A 2 -4.31 8.86 -25.58
CA LYS A 2 -5.12 8.49 -24.37
C LYS A 2 -6.63 8.83 -24.45
N THR A 3 -7.00 9.94 -25.09
CA THR A 3 -8.41 10.38 -25.24
C THR A 3 -9.24 9.49 -26.17
N VAL A 4 -8.60 8.85 -27.15
CA VAL A 4 -9.29 8.00 -28.15
C VAL A 4 -9.62 6.63 -27.56
N ILE A 5 -8.77 6.10 -26.68
CA ILE A 5 -9.01 4.84 -25.95
C ILE A 5 -10.11 5.03 -24.91
N PHE A 6 -10.11 6.13 -24.15
CA PHE A 6 -11.22 6.46 -23.23
C PHE A 6 -12.55 6.67 -23.96
N GLN A 7 -12.54 7.31 -25.14
CA GLN A 7 -13.74 7.43 -25.97
C GLN A 7 -14.18 6.09 -26.56
N ARG A 8 -13.24 5.24 -26.99
CA ARG A 8 -13.57 3.91 -27.53
C ARG A 8 -14.04 2.94 -26.44
N LEU A 9 -13.49 2.97 -25.23
CA LEU A 9 -13.99 2.16 -24.10
C LEU A 9 -15.33 2.69 -23.56
N LYS A 10 -15.54 4.01 -23.48
CA LYS A 10 -16.88 4.55 -23.20
C LYS A 10 -17.86 4.12 -24.26
N LEU A 11 -17.49 4.16 -25.55
CA LEU A 11 -18.36 3.72 -26.64
C LEU A 11 -18.58 2.19 -26.62
N PHE A 12 -17.57 1.39 -26.26
CA PHE A 12 -17.65 -0.07 -26.16
C PHE A 12 -18.55 -0.50 -24.99
N PHE A 13 -18.40 0.11 -23.81
CA PHE A 13 -19.30 -0.10 -22.68
C PHE A 13 -20.71 0.45 -22.95
N PHE A 14 -20.85 1.59 -23.64
CA PHE A 14 -22.18 2.13 -24.01
C PHE A 14 -22.88 1.23 -25.05
N ILE A 15 -22.14 0.62 -25.97
CA ILE A 15 -22.67 -0.32 -26.96
C ILE A 15 -23.09 -1.64 -26.30
N ILE A 16 -22.30 -2.19 -25.37
CA ILE A 16 -22.63 -3.43 -24.65
C ILE A 16 -23.84 -3.23 -23.72
N LEU A 17 -23.93 -2.08 -23.03
CA LEU A 17 -25.08 -1.73 -22.20
C LEU A 17 -26.35 -1.50 -23.06
N CYS A 18 -26.21 -0.91 -24.26
CA CYS A 18 -27.32 -0.80 -25.20
C CYS A 18 -27.76 -2.15 -25.78
N LEU A 19 -26.85 -3.07 -26.08
CA LEU A 19 -27.19 -4.41 -26.58
C LEU A 19 -27.98 -5.23 -25.54
N HIS A 20 -27.69 -5.06 -24.24
CA HIS A 20 -28.46 -5.70 -23.16
C HIS A 20 -29.83 -5.05 -22.91
N LEU A 21 -30.01 -3.77 -23.24
CA LEU A 21 -31.28 -3.04 -23.03
C LEU A 21 -32.27 -3.13 -24.22
N PHE A 22 -31.84 -3.61 -25.38
CA PHE A 22 -32.68 -3.71 -26.60
C PHE A 22 -33.17 -5.13 -26.94
N SER A 23 -32.96 -6.14 -26.08
CA SER A 23 -33.60 -7.45 -26.25
C SER A 23 -35.03 -7.45 -25.68
N CYS A 24 -35.93 -6.70 -26.32
CA CYS A 24 -37.37 -6.84 -26.06
C CYS A 24 -38.14 -6.76 -27.38
N ASP A 25 -38.93 -7.83 -27.60
CA ASP A 25 -40.01 -8.02 -28.57
C ASP A 25 -39.66 -8.35 -30.03
N LYS A 26 -39.57 -9.66 -30.36
CA LYS A 26 -40.72 -10.42 -30.92
C LYS A 26 -40.40 -11.86 -31.33
N GLU A 27 -41.45 -12.68 -31.18
CA GLU A 27 -41.61 -14.11 -31.40
C GLU A 27 -41.22 -14.59 -32.81
N ASP A 28 -40.41 -15.64 -32.90
CA ASP A 28 -40.70 -16.85 -33.68
C ASP A 28 -39.76 -17.99 -33.22
N LYS A 29 -40.36 -19.14 -32.92
CA LYS A 29 -39.70 -20.33 -32.37
C LYS A 29 -38.98 -21.13 -33.46
N GLU A 30 -37.66 -20.98 -33.54
CA GLU A 30 -36.76 -22.07 -33.91
C GLU A 30 -35.91 -22.40 -32.67
N ASP A 31 -35.49 -23.67 -32.52
CA ASP A 31 -34.63 -24.14 -31.43
C ASP A 31 -33.29 -23.37 -31.43
N ILE A 32 -33.28 -22.20 -30.81
CA ILE A 32 -32.07 -21.48 -30.44
C ILE A 32 -31.58 -22.21 -29.19
N LYS A 33 -30.51 -23.01 -29.34
CA LYS A 33 -29.65 -23.36 -28.20
C LYS A 33 -29.43 -22.07 -27.41
N GLU A 34 -29.85 -22.04 -26.15
CA GLU A 34 -29.42 -20.98 -25.23
C GLU A 34 -27.91 -20.80 -25.44
N PRO A 35 -27.44 -19.58 -25.77
CA PRO A 35 -26.02 -19.39 -26.03
C PRO A 35 -25.26 -19.79 -24.78
N ASP A 36 -24.17 -20.53 -24.97
CA ASP A 36 -23.23 -20.89 -23.92
C ASP A 36 -23.01 -19.66 -23.03
N ILE A 37 -23.33 -19.79 -21.73
CA ILE A 37 -23.43 -18.69 -20.77
C ILE A 37 -22.19 -17.79 -20.90
N GLU A 38 -22.35 -16.65 -21.55
CA GLU A 38 -21.27 -15.70 -21.75
C GLU A 38 -20.92 -15.13 -20.37
N ILE A 39 -19.74 -15.44 -19.86
CA ILE A 39 -19.27 -14.93 -18.56
C ILE A 39 -19.33 -13.40 -18.61
N PRO A 40 -20.04 -12.72 -17.69
CA PRO A 40 -20.19 -11.27 -17.72
C PRO A 40 -18.83 -10.57 -17.73
N LEU A 41 -18.71 -9.46 -18.44
CA LEU A 41 -17.44 -8.74 -18.61
C LEU A 41 -16.86 -8.26 -17.27
N GLU A 42 -17.74 -7.94 -16.32
CA GLU A 42 -17.40 -7.58 -14.94
C GLU A 42 -16.77 -8.73 -14.14
N GLU A 43 -16.97 -9.99 -14.53
CA GLU A 43 -16.34 -11.14 -13.88
C GLU A 43 -14.98 -11.48 -14.50
N LYS A 44 -14.66 -10.92 -15.67
CA LYS A 44 -13.38 -11.14 -16.34
C LYS A 44 -12.29 -10.24 -15.74
N MET A 45 -11.09 -10.80 -15.57
CA MET A 45 -9.91 -9.99 -15.33
C MET A 45 -9.56 -9.26 -16.63
N MET A 46 -9.23 -7.98 -16.52
CA MET A 46 -8.97 -7.10 -17.64
C MET A 46 -7.67 -6.35 -17.44
N LEU A 47 -6.65 -6.69 -18.25
CA LEU A 47 -5.34 -6.06 -18.22
C LEU A 47 -5.08 -5.33 -19.54
N ILE A 48 -4.30 -4.25 -19.48
CA ILE A 48 -3.78 -3.56 -20.66
C ILE A 48 -2.32 -3.96 -20.84
N ILE A 49 -2.00 -4.48 -22.03
CA ILE A 49 -0.65 -4.75 -22.47
C ILE A 49 -0.27 -3.72 -23.54
N THR A 50 0.81 -2.98 -23.33
CA THR A 50 1.38 -2.05 -24.31
C THR A 50 2.72 -2.59 -24.80
N THR A 51 2.80 -2.96 -26.07
CA THR A 51 4.06 -3.36 -26.72
C THR A 51 4.62 -2.21 -27.56
N THR A 52 5.93 -2.02 -27.55
CA THR A 52 6.60 -0.91 -28.26
C THR A 52 7.31 -1.36 -29.55
N THR A 53 7.45 -2.66 -29.75
CA THR A 53 8.09 -3.29 -30.91
C THR A 53 7.18 -4.33 -31.55
N ASP A 54 7.25 -4.45 -32.88
CA ASP A 54 6.58 -5.54 -33.60
C ASP A 54 7.25 -6.86 -33.20
N GLY A 55 6.46 -7.91 -32.97
CA GLY A 55 6.95 -9.23 -32.56
C GLY A 55 7.34 -9.32 -31.08
N ALA A 56 6.89 -8.38 -30.24
CA ALA A 56 7.13 -8.45 -28.80
C ALA A 56 6.47 -9.69 -28.18
N SER A 57 7.25 -10.47 -27.44
CA SER A 57 6.77 -11.60 -26.65
C SER A 57 6.66 -11.18 -25.19
N ILE A 58 5.54 -11.48 -24.55
CA ILE A 58 5.28 -11.13 -23.15
C ILE A 58 4.97 -12.39 -22.35
N LYS A 59 5.40 -12.44 -21.08
CA LYS A 59 4.84 -13.34 -20.07
C LYS A 59 3.80 -12.59 -19.25
N LEU A 60 2.69 -13.23 -18.91
CA LEU A 60 1.80 -12.73 -17.85
C LEU A 60 2.25 -13.27 -16.49
N PRO A 61 2.10 -12.50 -15.39
CA PRO A 61 2.56 -12.90 -14.07
C PRO A 61 1.62 -13.90 -13.37
N PHE A 62 1.04 -14.86 -14.08
CA PHE A 62 0.08 -15.83 -13.52
C PHE A 62 0.79 -17.04 -12.93
N THR A 63 0.50 -17.34 -11.66
CA THR A 63 1.04 -18.48 -10.92
C THR A 63 -0.05 -19.16 -10.07
N GLY A 64 0.33 -20.06 -9.15
CA GLY A 64 -0.62 -20.87 -8.39
C GLY A 64 -1.35 -21.86 -9.29
N THR A 65 -2.68 -21.94 -9.13
CA THR A 65 -3.53 -22.69 -10.07
C THR A 65 -3.82 -21.81 -11.28
N VAL A 66 -3.30 -22.20 -12.43
CA VAL A 66 -3.62 -21.59 -13.73
C VAL A 66 -4.44 -22.60 -14.52
N ASN A 67 -5.70 -22.26 -14.78
CA ASN A 67 -6.59 -22.99 -15.67
C ASN A 67 -7.62 -21.98 -16.20
N CYS A 68 -7.18 -21.18 -17.17
CA CYS A 68 -7.93 -20.04 -17.65
C CYS A 68 -8.00 -20.00 -19.17
N GLN A 69 -8.90 -19.15 -19.66
CA GLN A 69 -9.05 -18.79 -21.06
C GLN A 69 -8.58 -17.35 -21.23
N ILE A 70 -7.70 -17.09 -22.20
CA ILE A 70 -7.13 -15.76 -22.45
C ILE A 70 -7.49 -15.31 -23.87
N ALA A 71 -8.20 -14.18 -23.98
CA ALA A 71 -8.37 -13.45 -25.22
C ALA A 71 -7.32 -12.33 -25.31
N TRP A 72 -6.23 -12.58 -26.03
CA TRP A 72 -5.03 -11.73 -26.09
C TRP A 72 -5.21 -10.36 -26.77
N ASP A 73 -6.32 -10.11 -27.45
CA ASP A 73 -6.61 -8.81 -28.07
C ASP A 73 -8.03 -8.30 -27.79
N GLY A 74 -8.73 -8.96 -26.85
CA GLY A 74 -10.08 -8.64 -26.42
C GLY A 74 -11.19 -8.86 -27.45
N ASN A 75 -10.84 -9.17 -28.70
CA ASN A 75 -11.80 -9.45 -29.79
C ASN A 75 -11.71 -10.90 -30.26
N ASN A 76 -10.75 -11.68 -29.75
CA ASN A 76 -10.58 -13.07 -30.14
C ASN A 76 -11.82 -13.89 -29.76
N LEU A 77 -12.54 -14.35 -30.78
CA LEU A 77 -13.73 -15.20 -30.64
C LEU A 77 -13.39 -16.60 -30.08
N GLU A 78 -12.12 -17.02 -30.19
CA GLU A 78 -11.62 -18.32 -29.74
C GLU A 78 -10.47 -18.11 -28.75
N PRO A 79 -10.77 -17.88 -27.45
CA PRO A 79 -9.73 -17.64 -26.46
C PRO A 79 -8.80 -18.85 -26.30
N GLU A 80 -7.55 -18.59 -25.93
CA GLU A 80 -6.56 -19.64 -25.71
C GLU A 80 -6.74 -20.27 -24.33
N THR A 81 -6.80 -21.60 -24.27
CA THR A 81 -6.76 -22.34 -23.01
C THR A 81 -5.34 -22.40 -22.48
N VAL A 82 -5.15 -21.94 -21.25
CA VAL A 82 -3.85 -21.89 -20.57
C VAL A 82 -3.92 -22.66 -19.26
N THR A 83 -3.00 -23.60 -19.07
CA THR A 83 -2.87 -24.41 -17.86
C THR A 83 -1.51 -24.33 -17.18
N GLU A 84 -0.57 -23.59 -17.77
CA GLU A 84 0.81 -23.46 -17.29
C GLU A 84 1.04 -22.08 -16.69
N ALA A 85 1.92 -21.99 -15.69
CA ALA A 85 2.35 -20.72 -15.11
C ALA A 85 3.12 -19.87 -16.14
N TYR A 86 3.06 -18.55 -15.96
CA TYR A 86 3.70 -17.57 -16.84
C TYR A 86 3.37 -17.73 -18.33
N PRO A 87 2.06 -17.74 -18.70
CA PRO A 87 1.70 -17.89 -20.10
C PRO A 87 2.29 -16.79 -20.95
N THR A 88 2.72 -17.19 -22.15
CA THR A 88 3.46 -16.33 -23.07
C THR A 88 2.67 -16.07 -24.33
N HIS A 89 2.69 -14.82 -24.83
CA HIS A 89 2.10 -14.48 -26.11
C HIS A 89 3.00 -13.54 -26.91
N THR A 90 3.05 -13.74 -28.24
CA THR A 90 3.81 -12.87 -29.15
C THR A 90 2.86 -12.01 -29.99
N TYR A 91 2.92 -10.70 -29.79
CA TYR A 91 2.16 -9.75 -30.58
C TYR A 91 2.88 -9.44 -31.89
N SER A 92 2.27 -9.80 -33.02
CA SER A 92 2.85 -9.57 -34.35
C SER A 92 3.09 -8.09 -34.67
N LYS A 93 2.33 -7.19 -34.03
CA LYS A 93 2.45 -5.74 -34.16
C LYS A 93 2.61 -5.11 -32.79
N LYS A 94 3.27 -3.95 -32.75
CA LYS A 94 3.24 -3.10 -31.58
C LYS A 94 1.87 -2.45 -31.40
N GLY A 95 1.44 -2.25 -30.17
CA GLY A 95 0.16 -1.61 -29.89
C GLY A 95 -0.25 -1.70 -28.43
N ASP A 96 -1.43 -1.16 -28.17
CA ASP A 96 -2.13 -1.32 -26.90
C ASP A 96 -3.20 -2.40 -27.07
N TYR A 97 -3.19 -3.39 -26.18
CA TYR A 97 -4.05 -4.57 -26.20
C TYR A 97 -4.80 -4.66 -24.89
N LEU A 98 -6.13 -4.75 -24.95
CA LEU A 98 -6.95 -5.16 -23.81
C LEU A 98 -7.02 -6.69 -23.84
N ILE A 99 -6.52 -7.33 -22.79
CA ILE A 99 -6.65 -8.79 -22.64
C ILE A 99 -7.76 -9.11 -21.67
N LEU A 100 -8.55 -10.14 -22.01
CA LEU A 100 -9.65 -10.63 -21.18
C LEU A 100 -9.31 -12.03 -20.69
N ILE A 101 -9.44 -12.26 -19.39
CA ILE A 101 -9.17 -13.55 -18.77
C ILE A 101 -10.41 -14.03 -18.01
N SER A 102 -10.75 -15.30 -18.20
CA SER A 102 -11.78 -16.02 -17.44
C SER A 102 -11.30 -17.40 -17.03
N GLY A 103 -11.93 -18.02 -16.04
CA GLY A 103 -11.46 -19.27 -15.44
C GLY A 103 -10.61 -19.00 -14.20
N THR A 104 -9.70 -19.92 -13.87
CA THR A 104 -8.98 -19.89 -12.59
C THR A 104 -7.55 -19.35 -12.74
N VAL A 105 -7.23 -18.34 -11.94
CA VAL A 105 -5.88 -17.85 -11.64
C VAL A 105 -5.89 -17.48 -10.16
N THR A 106 -5.18 -18.25 -9.33
CA THR A 106 -5.22 -18.07 -7.87
C THR A 106 -4.13 -17.15 -7.33
N GLU A 107 -3.07 -16.92 -8.10
CA GLU A 107 -1.95 -16.06 -7.70
C GLU A 107 -1.44 -15.25 -8.90
N ILE A 108 -1.05 -14.01 -8.63
CA ILE A 108 -0.29 -13.18 -9.56
C ILE A 108 1.05 -12.84 -8.90
N ASN A 109 2.15 -13.10 -9.59
CA ASN A 109 3.51 -12.92 -9.09
C ASN A 109 4.46 -12.54 -10.23
N ALA A 110 5.01 -11.32 -10.19
CA ALA A 110 5.83 -10.78 -11.27
C ALA A 110 7.32 -11.19 -11.19
N ASN A 111 7.76 -11.96 -10.18
CA ASN A 111 9.17 -12.28 -10.01
C ASN A 111 9.76 -13.17 -11.13
N GLY A 112 8.91 -13.79 -11.95
CA GLY A 112 9.32 -14.56 -13.14
C GLY A 112 9.44 -13.74 -14.44
N LEU A 113 9.14 -12.44 -14.40
CA LEU A 113 9.19 -11.55 -15.55
C LEU A 113 10.50 -10.75 -15.57
N ASP A 114 11.01 -10.46 -16.77
CA ASP A 114 12.11 -9.51 -16.96
C ASP A 114 11.62 -8.06 -17.08
N GLU A 115 12.55 -7.09 -17.02
CA GLU A 115 12.23 -5.65 -17.08
C GLU A 115 11.43 -5.25 -18.33
N SER A 116 11.65 -5.91 -19.46
CA SER A 116 10.96 -5.62 -20.72
C SER A 116 9.53 -6.16 -20.72
N GLU A 117 9.30 -7.32 -20.10
CA GLU A 117 7.98 -7.92 -19.89
C GLU A 117 7.17 -7.09 -18.87
N LEU A 118 7.77 -6.70 -17.75
CA LEU A 118 7.14 -5.82 -16.75
C LEU A 118 6.71 -4.48 -17.34
N ALA A 119 7.54 -3.89 -18.21
CA ALA A 119 7.23 -2.64 -18.89
C ALA A 119 6.05 -2.76 -19.86
N CYS A 120 5.64 -3.96 -20.26
CA CYS A 120 4.48 -4.15 -21.13
C CYS A 120 3.15 -4.12 -20.38
N ILE A 121 3.11 -4.40 -19.08
CA ILE A 121 1.88 -4.37 -18.28
C ILE A 121 1.59 -2.92 -17.90
N SER A 122 0.63 -2.28 -18.58
CA SER A 122 0.43 -0.84 -18.54
C SER A 122 -0.87 -0.39 -17.86
N GLY A 123 -1.81 -1.32 -17.62
CA GLY A 123 -3.07 -1.02 -16.97
C GLY A 123 -3.78 -2.23 -16.38
N ILE A 124 -4.51 -2.01 -15.28
CA ILE A 124 -5.44 -2.97 -14.68
C ILE A 124 -6.80 -2.31 -14.65
N TYR A 125 -7.76 -2.85 -15.39
CA TYR A 125 -9.15 -2.38 -15.39
C TYR A 125 -9.98 -3.09 -14.33
N ASN A 126 -9.77 -4.39 -14.17
CA ASN A 126 -10.52 -5.24 -13.26
C ASN A 126 -9.71 -6.49 -12.91
N PHE A 127 -9.78 -6.92 -11.65
CA PHE A 127 -9.13 -8.15 -11.20
C PHE A 127 -9.94 -9.41 -11.53
N GLY A 128 -11.26 -9.29 -11.68
CA GLY A 128 -12.15 -10.37 -12.09
C GLY A 128 -12.27 -11.52 -11.08
N LYS A 129 -13.25 -12.39 -11.28
CA LYS A 129 -13.52 -13.54 -10.39
C LYS A 129 -12.70 -14.76 -10.82
N THR A 130 -11.38 -14.65 -10.76
CA THR A 130 -10.49 -15.77 -11.13
C THR A 130 -10.10 -16.67 -9.96
N GLY A 131 -10.61 -16.38 -8.75
CA GLY A 131 -10.26 -17.09 -7.52
C GLY A 131 -8.92 -16.66 -6.92
N LEU A 132 -8.56 -15.38 -7.06
CA LEU A 132 -7.33 -14.82 -6.49
C LEU A 132 -7.31 -14.97 -4.97
N THR A 133 -6.21 -15.49 -4.46
CA THR A 133 -5.96 -15.62 -3.01
C THR A 133 -4.67 -14.95 -2.57
N ASN A 134 -3.76 -14.65 -3.51
CA ASN A 134 -2.47 -14.02 -3.22
C ASN A 134 -2.02 -13.09 -4.36
N LEU A 135 -1.57 -11.88 -4.00
CA LEU A 135 -1.01 -10.88 -4.91
C LEU A 135 0.43 -10.50 -4.53
N TYR A 136 1.16 -11.40 -3.88
CA TYR A 136 2.58 -11.23 -3.57
C TYR A 136 3.40 -10.90 -4.83
N SER A 137 4.01 -9.72 -4.86
CA SER A 137 4.77 -9.19 -6.00
C SER A 137 3.97 -9.13 -7.32
N ALA A 138 2.63 -9.09 -7.30
CA ALA A 138 1.79 -9.26 -8.50
C ALA A 138 2.14 -8.38 -9.70
N PHE A 139 2.36 -7.08 -9.47
CA PHE A 139 2.70 -6.09 -10.48
C PHE A 139 3.94 -5.29 -10.08
N LYS A 140 4.78 -5.84 -9.21
CA LYS A 140 6.03 -5.21 -8.79
C LYS A 140 6.88 -4.83 -10.01
N GLY A 141 7.36 -3.60 -10.05
CA GLY A 141 8.25 -3.12 -11.11
C GLY A 141 7.57 -2.92 -12.48
N CYS A 142 6.24 -2.96 -12.57
CA CYS A 142 5.52 -2.61 -13.79
C CYS A 142 5.63 -1.10 -14.07
N THR A 143 6.75 -0.70 -14.66
CA THR A 143 7.18 0.71 -14.83
C THR A 143 6.27 1.55 -15.73
N ASN A 144 5.33 0.93 -16.44
CA ASN A 144 4.32 1.60 -17.27
C ASN A 144 2.89 1.45 -16.75
N LEU A 145 2.69 0.83 -15.57
CA LEU A 145 1.37 0.66 -14.96
C LEU A 145 0.83 2.00 -14.46
N THR A 146 0.08 2.70 -15.32
CA THR A 146 -0.43 4.05 -15.05
C THR A 146 -1.92 4.11 -14.79
N TYR A 147 -2.62 3.00 -15.01
CA TYR A 147 -4.06 2.87 -14.78
C TYR A 147 -4.32 1.67 -13.86
N LEU A 148 -5.05 1.92 -12.79
CA LEU A 148 -5.47 0.92 -11.81
C LEU A 148 -6.93 1.17 -11.48
N SER A 149 -7.74 0.11 -11.54
CA SER A 149 -9.15 0.10 -11.20
C SER A 149 -9.53 -1.30 -10.73
N ASN A 150 -10.56 -1.37 -9.89
CA ASN A 150 -11.20 -2.62 -9.51
C ASN A 150 -12.72 -2.48 -9.70
N TYR A 151 -13.19 -2.67 -10.93
CA TYR A 151 -14.58 -2.37 -11.30
C TYR A 151 -15.59 -3.28 -10.58
N ASP A 152 -15.25 -4.54 -10.31
CA ASP A 152 -16.00 -5.44 -9.43
C ASP A 152 -15.28 -5.55 -8.09
N SER A 153 -15.91 -5.00 -7.05
CA SER A 153 -15.32 -4.95 -5.71
C SER A 153 -15.03 -6.36 -5.16
N SER A 154 -15.80 -7.39 -5.55
CA SER A 154 -15.76 -8.72 -4.93
C SER A 154 -14.60 -9.62 -5.39
N SER A 155 -13.90 -9.24 -6.45
CA SER A 155 -12.79 -10.00 -7.05
C SER A 155 -11.61 -10.25 -6.12
N LEU A 156 -11.48 -9.45 -5.05
CA LEU A 156 -10.35 -9.48 -4.12
C LEU A 156 -10.72 -9.99 -2.72
N ALA A 157 -11.93 -10.54 -2.54
CA ALA A 157 -12.46 -10.92 -1.23
C ALA A 157 -11.65 -12.02 -0.51
N ASP A 158 -11.12 -12.97 -1.29
CA ASP A 158 -10.34 -14.09 -0.79
C ASP A 158 -8.83 -13.81 -0.76
N VAL A 159 -8.39 -12.62 -1.18
CA VAL A 159 -6.98 -12.24 -1.17
C VAL A 159 -6.50 -12.03 0.26
N THR A 160 -5.40 -12.69 0.60
CA THR A 160 -4.79 -12.64 1.95
C THR A 160 -3.55 -11.74 2.01
N SER A 161 -2.96 -11.41 0.86
CA SER A 161 -1.69 -10.68 0.78
C SER A 161 -1.62 -9.78 -0.45
N PHE A 162 -1.23 -8.53 -0.22
CA PHE A 162 -0.83 -7.55 -1.24
C PHE A 162 0.66 -7.19 -1.13
N GLU A 163 1.47 -8.06 -0.54
CA GLU A 163 2.87 -7.74 -0.29
C GLU A 163 3.59 -7.40 -1.61
N ASP A 164 4.24 -6.24 -1.66
CA ASP A 164 4.95 -5.71 -2.82
C ASP A 164 4.10 -5.57 -4.12
N ALA A 165 2.76 -5.72 -4.06
CA ALA A 165 1.91 -5.91 -5.23
C ALA A 165 2.02 -4.80 -6.30
N PHE A 166 2.16 -3.53 -5.89
CA PHE A 166 2.36 -2.38 -6.79
C PHE A 166 3.66 -1.64 -6.50
N SER A 167 4.61 -2.32 -5.84
CA SER A 167 5.92 -1.74 -5.53
C SER A 167 6.61 -1.30 -6.82
N GLU A 168 7.21 -0.11 -6.81
CA GLU A 168 7.93 0.51 -7.92
C GLU A 168 7.06 0.85 -9.15
N CYS A 169 5.72 0.86 -9.00
CA CYS A 169 4.81 1.29 -10.06
C CYS A 169 4.68 2.82 -10.13
N PRO A 170 4.49 3.41 -11.33
CA PRO A 170 4.39 4.87 -11.51
C PRO A 170 2.98 5.41 -11.20
N LEU A 171 2.24 4.78 -10.27
CA LEU A 171 0.86 5.14 -9.93
C LEU A 171 0.79 6.59 -9.42
N THR A 172 -0.22 7.31 -9.90
CA THR A 172 -0.50 8.70 -9.48
C THR A 172 -1.68 8.80 -8.52
N ILE A 173 -2.60 7.83 -8.58
CA ILE A 173 -3.85 7.75 -7.83
C ILE A 173 -4.02 6.30 -7.37
N ILE A 174 -4.52 6.11 -6.15
CA ILE A 174 -5.06 4.84 -5.68
C ILE A 174 -6.58 4.93 -5.80
N PRO A 175 -7.26 3.98 -6.47
CA PRO A 175 -8.72 3.94 -6.47
C PRO A 175 -9.26 3.84 -5.04
N PRO A 176 -10.22 4.68 -4.61
CA PRO A 176 -10.74 4.66 -3.25
C PRO A 176 -11.28 3.29 -2.81
N ASP A 177 -11.88 2.56 -3.75
CA ASP A 177 -12.52 1.27 -3.49
C ASP A 177 -11.62 0.07 -3.83
N LEU A 178 -10.32 0.28 -4.05
CA LEU A 178 -9.38 -0.79 -4.43
C LEU A 178 -9.42 -1.97 -3.45
N PHE A 179 -9.56 -1.68 -2.15
CA PHE A 179 -9.59 -2.70 -1.08
C PHE A 179 -10.96 -2.82 -0.41
N ALA A 180 -12.04 -2.42 -1.11
CA ALA A 180 -13.38 -2.40 -0.53
C ALA A 180 -13.82 -3.77 0.03
N ASP A 181 -13.47 -4.89 -0.62
CA ASP A 181 -13.86 -6.23 -0.15
C ASP A 181 -12.70 -7.03 0.46
N CYS A 182 -11.56 -6.39 0.74
CA CYS A 182 -10.35 -7.04 1.23
C CYS A 182 -10.36 -7.35 2.74
N GLY A 183 -11.42 -7.99 3.24
CA GLY A 183 -11.58 -8.38 4.65
C GLY A 183 -10.63 -9.49 5.12
N SER A 184 -10.14 -10.31 4.17
CA SER A 184 -9.24 -11.44 4.42
C SER A 184 -7.76 -11.05 4.39
N VAL A 185 -7.42 -9.82 4.02
CA VAL A 185 -6.02 -9.38 3.88
C VAL A 185 -5.34 -9.31 5.25
N ILE A 186 -4.18 -9.97 5.33
CA ILE A 186 -3.33 -10.03 6.51
C ILE A 186 -2.17 -9.04 6.39
N SER A 187 -1.64 -8.81 5.18
CA SER A 187 -0.44 -7.98 4.98
C SER A 187 -0.55 -7.08 3.75
N PHE A 188 -0.28 -5.79 3.94
CA PHE A 188 -0.06 -4.78 2.89
C PHE A 188 1.41 -4.35 2.81
N LYS A 189 2.32 -5.23 3.21
CA LYS A 189 3.73 -4.88 3.30
C LYS A 189 4.25 -4.40 1.94
N ASN A 190 4.86 -3.22 1.89
CA ASN A 190 5.42 -2.62 0.67
C ASN A 190 4.46 -2.47 -0.53
N THR A 191 3.13 -2.56 -0.36
CA THR A 191 2.18 -2.59 -1.49
C THR A 191 2.36 -1.41 -2.46
N PHE A 192 2.65 -0.21 -1.97
CA PHE A 192 2.94 0.99 -2.77
C PHE A 192 4.36 1.53 -2.53
N HIS A 193 5.30 0.66 -2.15
CA HIS A 193 6.70 1.05 -1.96
C HIS A 193 7.28 1.66 -3.25
N ASN A 194 8.03 2.76 -3.15
CA ASN A 194 8.59 3.49 -4.30
C ASN A 194 7.56 3.92 -5.36
N CYS A 195 6.27 4.05 -5.01
CA CYS A 195 5.28 4.73 -5.87
C CYS A 195 5.53 6.25 -5.85
N ILE A 196 6.64 6.69 -6.44
CA ILE A 196 7.16 8.06 -6.31
C ILE A 196 6.21 9.14 -6.87
N ASN A 197 5.28 8.77 -7.75
CA ASN A 197 4.33 9.69 -8.36
C ASN A 197 3.01 9.81 -7.59
N LEU A 198 2.82 9.00 -6.54
CA LEU A 198 1.62 9.03 -5.72
C LEU A 198 1.59 10.31 -4.88
N THR A 199 0.47 11.03 -4.90
CA THR A 199 0.33 12.33 -4.21
C THR A 199 -0.67 12.33 -3.06
N GLU A 200 -1.60 11.38 -3.05
CA GLU A 200 -2.72 11.30 -2.12
C GLU A 200 -3.03 9.85 -1.72
N ILE A 201 -3.63 9.67 -0.54
CA ILE A 201 -4.20 8.41 -0.08
C ILE A 201 -5.71 8.61 0.07
N PRO A 202 -6.57 7.73 -0.47
CA PRO A 202 -8.00 7.79 -0.19
C PRO A 202 -8.31 7.58 1.30
N SER A 203 -9.18 8.40 1.88
CA SER A 203 -9.44 8.39 3.34
C SER A 203 -10.03 7.09 3.89
N GLY A 204 -10.74 6.33 3.05
CA GLY A 204 -11.35 5.06 3.40
C GLY A 204 -10.59 3.83 2.91
N LEU A 205 -9.34 3.98 2.43
CA LEU A 205 -8.63 2.92 1.70
C LEU A 205 -8.57 1.58 2.45
N PHE A 206 -8.47 1.59 3.79
CA PHE A 206 -8.41 0.38 4.63
C PHE A 206 -9.68 0.15 5.44
N GLY A 207 -10.81 0.74 5.04
CA GLY A 207 -12.05 0.72 5.81
C GLY A 207 -12.56 -0.68 6.16
N ASN A 208 -12.32 -1.67 5.30
CA ASN A 208 -12.78 -3.05 5.50
C ASN A 208 -11.64 -4.04 5.81
N CYS A 209 -10.44 -3.55 6.11
CA CYS A 209 -9.24 -4.39 6.29
C CYS A 209 -8.94 -4.67 7.78
N SER A 210 -9.89 -5.26 8.51
CA SER A 210 -9.77 -5.49 9.96
C SER A 210 -8.82 -6.62 10.36
N SER A 211 -8.47 -7.50 9.41
CA SER A 211 -7.59 -8.66 9.62
C SER A 211 -6.09 -8.35 9.44
N VAL A 212 -5.76 -7.11 9.07
CA VAL A 212 -4.38 -6.73 8.77
C VAL A 212 -3.53 -6.71 10.03
N ILE A 213 -2.39 -7.39 9.97
CA ILE A 213 -1.38 -7.42 11.04
C ILE A 213 -0.19 -6.50 10.73
N SER A 214 0.03 -6.10 9.46
CA SER A 214 1.21 -5.34 9.07
C SER A 214 0.93 -4.35 7.92
N PHE A 215 1.30 -3.09 8.16
CA PHE A 215 1.41 -2.02 7.17
C PHE A 215 2.87 -1.68 6.86
N ALA A 216 3.79 -2.63 7.09
CA ALA A 216 5.20 -2.36 7.00
C ALA A 216 5.60 -1.88 5.60
N GLY A 217 6.12 -0.66 5.48
CA GLY A 217 6.64 -0.11 4.24
C GLY A 217 5.61 0.20 3.15
N ILE A 218 4.31 0.13 3.45
CA ILE A 218 3.24 0.28 2.45
C ILE A 218 3.39 1.54 1.58
N PHE A 219 3.77 2.69 2.14
CA PHE A 219 4.03 3.94 1.41
C PHE A 219 5.51 4.37 1.47
N ASN A 220 6.42 3.45 1.78
CA ASN A 220 7.85 3.75 1.88
C ASN A 220 8.37 4.34 0.56
N ASN A 221 9.04 5.49 0.63
CA ASN A 221 9.54 6.31 -0.47
C ASN A 221 8.46 6.82 -1.45
N CYS A 222 7.22 6.99 -1.00
CA CYS A 222 6.24 7.81 -1.73
C CYS A 222 6.58 9.30 -1.57
N VAL A 223 7.67 9.74 -2.22
CA VAL A 223 8.29 11.06 -1.99
C VAL A 223 7.36 12.25 -2.28
N ASN A 224 6.35 12.09 -3.13
CA ASN A 224 5.39 13.14 -3.48
C ASN A 224 4.07 13.08 -2.69
N LEU A 225 3.92 12.12 -1.76
CA LEU A 225 2.75 12.01 -0.91
C LEU A 225 2.69 13.21 0.05
N LYS A 226 1.58 13.96 0.04
CA LYS A 226 1.47 15.26 0.72
C LYS A 226 0.83 15.19 2.09
N GLU A 227 -0.16 14.31 2.23
CA GLU A 227 -0.99 14.20 3.42
C GLU A 227 -1.31 12.75 3.74
N ILE A 228 -1.59 12.51 5.02
CA ILE A 228 -2.17 11.27 5.52
C ILE A 228 -3.62 11.60 5.88
N PRO A 229 -4.62 10.85 5.39
CA PRO A 229 -6.00 11.07 5.80
C PRO A 229 -6.21 10.80 7.30
N SER A 230 -7.02 11.63 7.94
CA SER A 230 -7.47 11.36 9.31
C SER A 230 -8.20 10.03 9.40
N GLY A 231 -7.85 9.20 10.37
CA GLY A 231 -8.51 7.92 10.61
C GLY A 231 -8.18 6.82 9.61
N LEU A 232 -7.11 6.97 8.79
CA LEU A 232 -6.68 6.00 7.78
C LEU A 232 -6.60 4.55 8.31
N PHE A 233 -6.25 4.36 9.58
CA PHE A 233 -6.07 3.05 10.22
C PHE A 233 -7.15 2.70 11.26
N ASN A 234 -8.27 3.45 11.34
CA ASN A 234 -9.24 3.31 12.43
C ASN A 234 -9.87 1.92 12.56
N ASN A 235 -9.98 1.17 11.46
CA ASN A 235 -10.58 -0.17 11.44
C ASN A 235 -9.54 -1.29 11.52
N CYS A 236 -8.25 -0.97 11.60
CA CYS A 236 -7.14 -1.93 11.57
C CYS A 236 -6.61 -2.20 12.98
N THR A 237 -7.45 -2.76 13.85
CA THR A 237 -7.17 -2.93 15.29
C THR A 237 -6.17 -4.05 15.61
N GLN A 238 -5.91 -4.95 14.65
CA GLN A 238 -5.00 -6.08 14.80
C GLN A 238 -3.57 -5.77 14.33
N VAL A 239 -3.29 -4.55 13.88
CA VAL A 239 -1.96 -4.19 13.36
C VAL A 239 -0.91 -4.26 14.45
N GLU A 240 0.16 -4.99 14.16
CA GLU A 240 1.33 -5.16 15.03
C GLU A 240 2.52 -4.30 14.57
N SER A 241 2.54 -3.87 13.30
CA SER A 241 3.71 -3.21 12.70
C SER A 241 3.34 -2.07 11.73
N PHE A 242 3.87 -0.88 12.04
CA PHE A 242 3.94 0.29 11.14
C PHE A 242 5.38 0.56 10.67
N LYS A 243 6.23 -0.47 10.68
CA LYS A 243 7.64 -0.33 10.33
C LYS A 243 7.80 0.26 8.93
N ASN A 244 8.56 1.35 8.77
CA ASN A 244 8.79 2.03 7.49
C ASN A 244 7.53 2.58 6.77
N THR A 245 6.34 2.59 7.36
CA THR A 245 5.07 2.89 6.64
C THR A 245 5.14 4.17 5.80
N PHE A 246 5.72 5.25 6.33
CA PHE A 246 5.92 6.54 5.64
C PHE A 246 7.40 6.93 5.54
N ASN A 247 8.32 5.97 5.65
CA ASN A 247 9.76 6.23 5.51
C ASN A 247 10.02 6.90 4.15
N GLY A 248 10.82 7.98 4.13
CA GLY A 248 11.20 8.68 2.91
C GLY A 248 10.06 9.45 2.24
N CYS A 249 8.89 9.59 2.87
CA CYS A 249 7.81 10.44 2.37
C CYS A 249 8.14 11.92 2.57
N THR A 250 9.07 12.44 1.78
CA THR A 250 9.60 13.80 1.92
C THR A 250 8.56 14.89 1.63
N GLY A 251 7.48 14.57 0.92
CA GLY A 251 6.34 15.47 0.67
C GLY A 251 5.40 15.67 1.87
N LEU A 252 5.44 14.79 2.88
CA LEU A 252 4.57 14.89 4.05
C LEU A 252 4.97 16.08 4.92
N THR A 253 3.97 16.84 5.35
CA THR A 253 4.17 18.04 6.20
C THR A 253 3.55 17.93 7.58
N GLU A 254 2.55 17.07 7.75
CA GLU A 254 1.73 16.94 8.97
C GLU A 254 1.38 15.47 9.22
N ILE A 255 1.18 15.12 10.49
CA ILE A 255 0.60 13.85 10.92
C ILE A 255 -0.80 14.18 11.48
N PRO A 256 -1.87 13.49 11.04
CA PRO A 256 -3.18 13.69 11.64
C PRO A 256 -3.18 13.32 13.12
N PRO A 257 -3.78 14.16 13.99
CA PRO A 257 -4.07 13.75 15.36
C PRO A 257 -4.87 12.44 15.38
N GLY A 258 -4.52 11.56 16.32
CA GLY A 258 -5.20 10.27 16.49
C GLY A 258 -4.96 9.22 15.40
N LEU A 259 -3.94 9.40 14.54
CA LEU A 259 -3.63 8.47 13.44
C LEU A 259 -3.54 6.99 13.88
N PHE A 260 -3.10 6.73 15.12
CA PHE A 260 -2.92 5.39 15.67
C PHE A 260 -3.84 5.06 16.86
N ASP A 261 -4.90 5.84 17.11
CA ASP A 261 -5.71 5.72 18.33
C ASP A 261 -6.38 4.35 18.50
N ASN A 262 -6.69 3.66 17.40
CA ASN A 262 -7.31 2.33 17.42
C ASN A 262 -6.32 1.18 17.24
N CYS A 263 -5.01 1.46 17.22
CA CYS A 263 -3.97 0.48 16.92
C CYS A 263 -3.25 0.02 18.21
N SER A 264 -3.99 -0.55 19.16
CA SER A 264 -3.48 -0.96 20.47
C SER A 264 -2.54 -2.17 20.47
N SER A 265 -2.54 -2.94 19.37
CA SER A 265 -1.72 -4.15 19.19
C SER A 265 -0.33 -3.86 18.62
N VAL A 266 -0.03 -2.59 18.28
CA VAL A 266 1.23 -2.24 17.62
C VAL A 266 2.41 -2.48 18.54
N MET A 267 3.39 -3.24 18.03
CA MET A 267 4.65 -3.51 18.70
C MET A 267 5.79 -2.61 18.19
N THR A 268 5.75 -2.18 16.93
CA THR A 268 6.85 -1.42 16.30
C THR A 268 6.37 -0.27 15.41
N PHE A 269 7.01 0.90 15.63
CA PHE A 269 6.99 2.10 14.80
C PHE A 269 8.38 2.37 14.19
N ALA A 270 9.21 1.33 14.06
CA ALA A 270 10.57 1.49 13.57
C ALA A 270 10.58 2.18 12.20
N SER A 271 11.26 3.31 12.11
CA SER A 271 11.39 4.13 10.89
C SER A 271 10.07 4.61 10.28
N THR A 272 8.94 4.61 11.00
CA THR A 272 7.62 4.97 10.43
C THR A 272 7.62 6.30 9.70
N PHE A 273 8.28 7.34 10.26
CA PHE A 273 8.42 8.67 9.65
C PHE A 273 9.89 9.03 9.35
N HIS A 274 10.77 8.04 9.26
CA HIS A 274 12.18 8.26 8.94
C HIS A 274 12.33 9.06 7.64
N ASN A 275 13.22 10.05 7.59
CA ASN A 275 13.41 10.95 6.43
C ASN A 275 12.14 11.70 5.95
N CYS A 276 11.11 11.88 6.80
CA CYS A 276 10.02 12.83 6.52
C CYS A 276 10.52 14.27 6.74
N VAL A 277 11.41 14.74 5.87
CA VAL A 277 12.21 15.96 6.08
C VAL A 277 11.38 17.24 6.23
N ASN A 278 10.17 17.27 5.67
CA ASN A 278 9.26 18.42 5.71
C ASN A 278 8.21 18.36 6.82
N LEU A 279 8.18 17.29 7.62
CA LEU A 279 7.27 17.14 8.74
C LEU A 279 7.56 18.22 9.79
N LYS A 280 6.52 18.96 10.19
CA LYS A 280 6.65 20.16 11.05
C LYS A 280 6.39 19.91 12.53
N GLU A 281 5.45 19.02 12.82
CA GLU A 281 4.96 18.77 14.18
C GLU A 281 4.66 17.29 14.41
N ILE A 282 4.71 16.89 15.68
CA ILE A 282 4.22 15.60 16.16
C ILE A 282 2.95 15.90 16.96
N PRO A 283 1.78 15.33 16.60
CA PRO A 283 0.57 15.51 17.38
C PRO A 283 0.74 15.05 18.83
N SER A 284 0.22 15.84 19.77
CA SER A 284 0.16 15.43 21.17
C SER A 284 -0.62 14.12 21.29
N GLY A 285 -0.05 13.15 22.01
CA GLY A 285 -0.70 11.87 22.25
C GLY A 285 -0.71 10.90 21.08
N LEU A 286 0.11 11.11 20.03
CA LEU A 286 0.19 10.25 18.84
C LEU A 286 0.30 8.74 19.15
N PHE A 287 0.92 8.36 20.26
CA PHE A 287 1.10 6.96 20.69
C PHE A 287 0.32 6.58 21.96
N ASN A 288 -0.63 7.39 22.42
CA ASN A 288 -1.27 7.21 23.73
C ASN A 288 -1.98 5.85 23.89
N ASN A 289 -2.54 5.31 22.80
CA ASN A 289 -3.26 4.04 22.83
C ASN A 289 -2.39 2.84 22.40
N CYS A 290 -1.14 3.09 22.00
CA CYS A 290 -0.19 2.06 21.55
C CYS A 290 0.63 1.52 22.73
N THR A 291 -0.04 0.97 23.74
CA THR A 291 0.59 0.58 25.01
C THR A 291 1.58 -0.58 24.89
N GLN A 292 1.45 -1.41 23.84
CA GLN A 292 2.35 -2.53 23.54
C GLN A 292 3.57 -2.13 22.70
N ALA A 293 3.65 -0.87 22.27
CA ALA A 293 4.73 -0.41 21.41
C ALA A 293 6.07 -0.45 22.15
N SER A 294 7.01 -1.23 21.61
CA SER A 294 8.30 -1.47 22.23
C SER A 294 9.50 -1.06 21.35
N ASP A 295 9.27 -0.77 20.08
CA ASP A 295 10.33 -0.43 19.12
C ASP A 295 10.01 0.85 18.34
N PHE A 296 10.78 1.91 18.62
CA PHE A 296 10.72 3.24 18.02
C PHE A 296 12.04 3.61 17.34
N MET A 297 12.85 2.62 16.96
CA MET A 297 14.12 2.86 16.26
C MET A 297 13.90 3.76 15.05
N SER A 298 14.67 4.83 14.93
CA SER A 298 14.62 5.74 13.78
C SER A 298 13.26 6.38 13.45
N THR A 299 12.24 6.29 14.33
CA THR A 299 10.85 6.67 13.97
C THR A 299 10.74 8.06 13.36
N PHE A 300 11.44 9.05 13.90
CA PHE A 300 11.48 10.43 13.40
C PHE A 300 12.87 10.85 12.91
N GLN A 301 13.78 9.90 12.71
CA GLN A 301 15.16 10.21 12.31
C GLN A 301 15.16 11.04 11.02
N ASN A 302 15.98 12.10 11.00
CA ASN A 302 16.11 13.07 9.92
C ASN A 302 14.82 13.84 9.57
N CYS A 303 13.84 13.96 10.48
CA CYS A 303 12.73 14.89 10.33
C CYS A 303 13.20 16.32 10.64
N LYS A 304 13.93 16.91 9.68
CA LYS A 304 14.71 18.15 9.85
C LYS A 304 13.86 19.38 10.19
N ASN A 305 12.58 19.39 9.84
CA ASN A 305 11.68 20.51 10.11
C ASN A 305 10.88 20.39 11.41
N LEU A 306 11.04 19.30 12.18
CA LEU A 306 10.45 19.22 13.52
C LEU A 306 11.08 20.26 14.43
N THR A 307 10.24 20.98 15.17
CA THR A 307 10.66 22.07 16.06
C THR A 307 10.48 21.75 17.55
N GLU A 308 9.59 20.81 17.88
CA GLU A 308 9.31 20.38 19.24
C GLU A 308 8.95 18.89 19.29
N ILE A 309 9.13 18.28 20.47
CA ILE A 309 8.60 16.96 20.80
C ILE A 309 7.55 17.17 21.90
N PRO A 310 6.30 16.68 21.74
CA PRO A 310 5.32 16.73 22.83
C PRO A 310 5.87 16.05 24.07
N PHE A 311 5.84 16.72 25.23
CA PHE A 311 6.49 16.21 26.44
C PHE A 311 6.02 14.78 26.78
N GLY A 312 4.71 14.55 26.73
CA GLY A 312 4.07 13.28 27.05
C GLY A 312 3.96 12.28 25.87
N LEU A 313 4.74 12.46 24.80
CA LEU A 313 4.65 11.62 23.58
C LEU A 313 4.71 10.10 23.87
N PHE A 314 5.41 9.71 24.92
CA PHE A 314 5.63 8.31 25.30
C PHE A 314 5.01 7.92 26.66
N ASP A 315 4.08 8.71 27.22
CA ASP A 315 3.53 8.50 28.57
C ASP A 315 2.99 7.08 28.80
N ASN A 316 2.24 6.57 27.82
CA ASN A 316 1.62 5.25 27.89
C ASN A 316 2.48 4.12 27.27
N CYS A 317 3.58 4.46 26.61
CA CYS A 317 4.52 3.50 26.03
C CYS A 317 5.50 3.03 27.11
N LYS A 318 5.02 2.20 28.04
CA LYS A 318 5.81 1.72 29.19
C LYS A 318 6.77 0.59 28.84
N GLU A 319 6.60 -0.06 27.68
CA GLU A 319 7.35 -1.24 27.25
C GLU A 319 8.49 -0.95 26.25
N ILE A 320 8.91 0.30 26.12
CA ILE A 320 9.95 0.70 25.16
C ILE A 320 11.27 -0.03 25.41
N LYS A 321 11.72 -0.80 24.41
CA LYS A 321 12.99 -1.54 24.39
C LYS A 321 14.00 -0.93 23.42
N ASN A 322 13.53 -0.25 22.37
CA ASN A 322 14.39 0.28 21.32
C ASN A 322 14.01 1.73 20.95
N LEU A 323 14.96 2.64 21.14
CA LEU A 323 14.93 4.08 20.87
C LEU A 323 16.16 4.52 20.05
N MET A 324 16.89 3.56 19.47
CA MET A 324 18.12 3.87 18.76
C MET A 324 17.81 4.88 17.65
N VAL A 325 18.54 6.01 17.68
CA VAL A 325 18.45 7.12 16.71
C VAL A 325 17.04 7.66 16.44
N THR A 326 16.07 7.51 17.36
CA THR A 326 14.65 7.89 17.14
C THR A 326 14.45 9.32 16.62
N PHE A 327 15.19 10.29 17.16
CA PHE A 327 15.15 11.70 16.76
C PHE A 327 16.47 12.17 16.12
N ALA A 328 17.42 11.27 15.85
CA ALA A 328 18.72 11.66 15.32
C ALA A 328 18.57 12.48 14.03
N GLY A 329 19.32 13.57 13.90
CA GLY A 329 19.26 14.46 12.74
C GLY A 329 18.07 15.44 12.73
N CYS A 330 17.23 15.49 13.77
CA CYS A 330 16.19 16.51 13.94
C CYS A 330 16.78 17.82 14.45
N LYS A 331 17.54 18.50 13.59
CA LYS A 331 18.43 19.64 13.96
C LYS A 331 17.70 20.89 14.46
N ASN A 332 16.42 21.03 14.14
CA ASN A 332 15.62 22.20 14.51
C ASN A 332 14.81 22.00 15.80
N LEU A 333 14.96 20.86 16.47
CA LEU A 333 14.31 20.62 17.75
C LEU A 333 14.79 21.63 18.80
N THR A 334 13.83 22.21 19.50
CA THR A 334 14.01 23.10 20.64
C THR A 334 13.09 22.66 21.78
N GLY A 335 13.18 23.33 22.92
CA GLY A 335 12.44 22.96 24.12
C GLY A 335 13.04 21.76 24.85
N GLU A 336 12.33 21.25 25.84
CA GLU A 336 12.77 20.16 26.71
C GLU A 336 12.52 18.81 26.02
N SER A 337 13.42 17.84 26.18
CA SER A 337 13.20 16.47 25.69
C SER A 337 11.95 15.83 26.33
N PRO A 338 11.34 14.80 25.71
CA PRO A 338 10.10 14.22 26.23
C PRO A 338 10.26 13.61 27.63
N TYR A 339 9.26 13.84 28.48
CA TYR A 339 9.22 13.37 29.86
C TYR A 339 7.80 12.97 30.27
N THR A 340 7.72 12.08 31.27
CA THR A 340 6.47 11.67 31.91
C THR A 340 6.43 12.19 33.33
N ILE A 341 5.25 12.62 33.78
CA ILE A 341 5.03 13.04 35.16
C ILE A 341 4.67 11.83 36.03
N ILE A 342 5.52 11.50 37.01
CA ILE A 342 5.28 10.46 38.01
C ILE A 342 5.36 11.09 39.39
N GLU A 343 4.27 11.01 40.16
CA GLU A 343 4.18 11.59 41.51
C GLU A 343 4.62 13.06 41.56
N ASN A 344 4.18 13.87 40.58
CA ASN A 344 4.56 15.28 40.38
C ASN A 344 6.04 15.54 39.99
N ASN A 345 6.83 14.50 39.71
CA ASN A 345 8.21 14.63 39.23
C ASN A 345 8.27 14.36 37.72
N LYS A 346 9.07 15.13 37.00
CA LYS A 346 9.43 14.80 35.62
C LYS A 346 10.40 13.62 35.61
N VAL A 347 10.12 12.65 34.75
CA VAL A 347 11.03 11.57 34.38
C VAL A 347 11.22 11.63 32.87
N HIS A 348 12.35 12.17 32.44
CA HIS A 348 12.70 12.26 31.02
C HIS A 348 12.87 10.87 30.42
N LEU A 349 12.74 10.78 29.10
CA LEU A 349 12.89 9.53 28.37
C LEU A 349 14.24 8.85 28.66
N TYR A 350 15.31 9.65 28.80
CA TYR A 350 16.66 9.16 29.13
C TYR A 350 16.84 8.73 30.59
N GLU A 351 15.91 9.08 31.48
CA GLU A 351 15.92 8.71 32.92
C GLU A 351 15.10 7.45 33.20
N ARG A 352 14.29 6.98 32.23
CA ARG A 352 13.43 5.79 32.41
C ARG A 352 14.20 4.52 32.75
N ASN A 353 15.49 4.44 32.37
CA ASN A 353 16.38 3.34 32.74
C ASN A 353 16.46 3.09 34.26
N ASP A 354 16.24 4.13 35.07
CA ASP A 354 16.38 4.08 36.53
C ASP A 354 15.03 3.97 37.27
N LYS A 355 13.92 3.91 36.51
CA LYS A 355 12.54 3.85 37.03
C LYS A 355 11.86 2.52 36.66
N THR A 356 12.52 1.41 37.00
CA THR A 356 12.12 0.04 36.61
C THR A 356 10.79 -0.44 37.21
N GLY A 357 10.25 0.26 38.21
CA GLY A 357 8.90 0.01 38.74
C GLY A 357 7.78 0.52 37.82
N GLU A 358 8.08 1.47 36.93
CA GLU A 358 7.11 2.12 36.05
C GLU A 358 7.36 1.81 34.56
N PHE A 359 8.61 1.61 34.18
CA PHE A 359 9.02 1.41 32.80
C PHE A 359 9.91 0.18 32.62
N ILE A 360 9.79 -0.48 31.47
CA ILE A 360 10.82 -1.40 31.00
C ILE A 360 12.08 -0.61 30.67
N LYS A 361 13.23 -1.10 31.17
CA LYS A 361 14.54 -0.56 30.85
C LYS A 361 14.81 -0.70 29.33
N PRO A 362 15.05 0.40 28.60
CA PRO A 362 15.42 0.32 27.18
C PRO A 362 16.72 -0.46 26.99
N LYS A 363 16.75 -1.34 25.99
CA LYS A 363 17.92 -2.16 25.63
C LYS A 363 18.81 -1.47 24.59
N TYR A 364 18.20 -0.72 23.68
CA TYR A 364 18.87 0.01 22.61
C TYR A 364 18.38 1.44 22.61
N PHE A 365 19.24 2.41 22.93
CA PHE A 365 18.85 3.83 23.02
C PHE A 365 19.93 4.77 22.47
N TYR A 366 20.96 4.19 21.85
CA TYR A 366 22.13 4.93 21.41
C TYR A 366 21.76 6.00 20.40
N SER A 367 22.31 7.20 20.59
CA SER A 367 22.18 8.35 19.71
C SER A 367 20.74 8.76 19.40
N CYS A 368 19.81 8.46 20.32
CA CYS A 368 18.40 8.82 20.21
C CYS A 368 18.19 10.29 19.81
N PHE A 369 18.97 11.21 20.40
CA PHE A 369 18.90 12.65 20.17
C PHE A 369 20.12 13.19 19.42
N SER A 370 20.79 12.37 18.61
CA SER A 370 21.99 12.84 17.93
C SER A 370 21.72 14.01 17.00
N GLU A 371 22.62 15.00 17.01
CA GLU A 371 22.47 16.27 16.31
C GLU A 371 21.27 17.15 16.76
N CYS A 372 20.58 16.81 17.87
CA CYS A 372 19.47 17.59 18.44
C CYS A 372 19.95 18.68 19.43
N VAL A 373 20.99 19.43 19.05
CA VAL A 373 21.71 20.37 19.93
C VAL A 373 20.88 21.56 20.42
N GLY A 374 19.68 21.78 19.86
CA GLY A 374 18.76 22.85 20.25
C GLY A 374 17.85 22.53 21.43
N LEU A 375 17.82 21.26 21.91
CA LEU A 375 17.08 20.89 23.12
C LEU A 375 17.63 21.62 24.35
N SER A 376 16.76 22.15 25.21
CA SER A 376 17.14 22.95 26.38
C SER A 376 17.90 22.15 27.44
N ASP A 377 17.67 20.84 27.49
CA ASP A 377 18.31 19.86 28.37
C ASP A 377 19.41 19.06 27.65
N PHE A 378 19.79 19.43 26.42
CA PHE A 378 20.80 18.70 25.64
C PHE A 378 22.12 18.49 26.39
N SER A 379 22.55 19.46 27.21
CA SER A 379 23.75 19.32 28.04
C SER A 379 23.64 18.17 29.04
N ASP A 380 22.44 17.92 29.54
CA ASP A 380 22.14 17.02 30.65
C ASP A 380 21.95 15.57 30.19
N LEU A 381 21.70 15.36 28.89
CA LEU A 381 21.62 14.04 28.28
C LEU A 381 22.92 13.24 28.50
N PRO A 382 22.84 11.95 28.87
CA PRO A 382 24.00 11.07 28.88
C PRO A 382 24.63 10.94 27.49
N ASN A 383 25.95 10.71 27.42
CA ASN A 383 26.69 10.68 26.15
C ASN A 383 26.15 9.63 25.17
N GLU A 384 25.65 8.50 25.67
CA GLU A 384 25.06 7.44 24.86
C GLU A 384 23.80 7.89 24.13
N TRP A 385 23.09 8.91 24.62
CA TRP A 385 21.86 9.44 24.00
C TRP A 385 22.12 10.53 22.97
N LYS A 386 23.34 11.10 22.94
CA LYS A 386 23.77 12.20 22.07
C LYS A 386 24.28 11.73 20.70
#